data_AF-A0A5C6D306-F1
#
_entry.id   AF-A0A5C6D306-F1
#
_cell.length_a   1.000
_cell.length_b   1.000
_cell.length_c   1.000
_cell.angle_alpha   90.00
_cell.angle_beta   90.00
_cell.angle_gamma   90.00
#
_symmetry.space_group_name_H-M   'P 1'
#
loop_
_entity.id
_entity.type
_entity.pdbx_description
1 polymer ?
#
loop_
_entity_poly.entity_id
_entity_poly.type
_entity_poly.pdbx_seq_one_letter_code
_entity_poly.pdbx_strand_id
1 'polypeptide(L)'
;MNAMEKVAWTELTVSLAALVVVACLYPWLGNGATGAFGLLGILGFSVIFLRRRGQTVIVDERDRDIAQRATMLGLHGAWMTLMMTLVILVLWNSYNDRDAVSISLLNWLIWIQFAICFAVKGLVAVTAYRRQQHAS
;
A
#
# COMPACT_ATOMS: atom_id res chain seq x y z
N MET A 1 -5.53 -11.10 -18.40
CA MET A 1 -4.83 -10.23 -17.43
C MET A 1 -3.34 -10.32 -17.65
N ASN A 2 -2.69 -9.17 -17.87
CA ASN A 2 -1.23 -9.08 -18.02
C ASN A 2 -0.53 -9.41 -16.67
N ALA A 3 0.74 -9.81 -16.70
CA ALA A 3 1.57 -10.04 -15.52
C ALA A 3 1.58 -8.83 -14.58
N MET A 4 1.80 -7.63 -15.12
CA MET A 4 1.84 -6.39 -14.35
C MET A 4 0.46 -5.99 -13.78
N GLU A 5 -0.62 -6.34 -14.49
CA GLU A 5 -1.98 -6.17 -13.98
C GLU A 5 -2.24 -7.10 -12.78
N LYS A 6 -1.76 -8.36 -12.82
CA LYS A 6 -1.84 -9.27 -11.67
C LYS A 6 -1.05 -8.76 -10.45
N VAL A 7 0.11 -8.16 -10.67
CA VAL A 7 0.88 -7.49 -9.61
C VAL A 7 0.05 -6.38 -8.98
N ALA A 8 -0.53 -5.48 -9.79
CA ALA A 8 -1.38 -4.39 -9.30
C ALA A 8 -2.59 -4.89 -8.49
N TRP A 9 -3.25 -5.96 -8.95
CA TRP A 9 -4.33 -6.60 -8.19
C TRP A 9 -3.84 -7.21 -6.88
N THR A 10 -2.66 -7.83 -6.87
CA THR A 10 -2.06 -8.38 -5.65
C THR A 10 -1.78 -7.27 -4.64
N GLU A 11 -1.21 -6.14 -5.09
CA GLU A 11 -0.97 -4.98 -4.23
C GLU A 11 -2.24 -4.45 -3.60
N LEU A 12 -3.30 -4.27 -4.40
CA LEU A 12 -4.59 -3.79 -3.93
C LEU A 12 -5.24 -4.78 -2.96
N THR A 13 -5.35 -6.04 -3.35
CA THR A 13 -6.08 -7.07 -2.58
C THR A 13 -5.40 -7.38 -1.25
N VAL A 14 -4.07 -7.56 -1.24
CA VAL A 14 -3.31 -7.83 -0.01
C VAL A 14 -3.40 -6.66 0.96
N SER A 15 -3.30 -5.42 0.46
CA SER A 15 -3.36 -4.23 1.30
C SER A 15 -4.75 -4.02 1.91
N LEU A 16 -5.81 -4.20 1.11
CA LEU A 16 -7.19 -4.13 1.61
C LEU A 16 -7.51 -5.28 2.57
N ALA A 17 -7.06 -6.49 2.27
CA ALA A 17 -7.23 -7.64 3.16
C ALA A 17 -6.54 -7.41 4.51
N ALA A 18 -5.33 -6.85 4.51
CA ALA A 18 -4.63 -6.51 5.75
C ALA A 18 -5.45 -5.52 6.60
N LEU A 19 -5.98 -4.45 6.00
CA LEU A 19 -6.83 -3.48 6.70
C LEU A 19 -8.10 -4.12 7.27
N VAL A 20 -8.78 -4.95 6.48
CA VAL A 20 -10.00 -5.64 6.91
C VAL A 20 -9.72 -6.62 8.04
N VAL A 21 -8.68 -7.45 7.91
CA VAL A 21 -8.31 -8.44 8.94
C VAL A 21 -7.92 -7.73 10.24
N VAL A 22 -7.14 -6.65 10.17
CA VAL A 22 -6.78 -5.84 11.34
C VAL A 22 -8.02 -5.24 12.01
N ALA A 23 -8.94 -4.66 11.23
CA ALA A 23 -10.18 -4.08 11.76
C ALA A 23 -11.09 -5.14 12.41
N CYS A 24 -11.18 -6.33 11.81
CA CYS A 24 -11.90 -7.46 12.39
C CYS A 24 -11.25 -7.97 13.67
N LEU A 25 -9.92 -8.03 13.75
CA LEU A 25 -9.20 -8.54 14.92
C LEU A 25 -9.11 -7.54 16.08
N TYR A 26 -9.29 -6.25 15.81
CA TYR A 26 -9.14 -5.19 16.81
C TYR A 26 -10.00 -5.38 18.08
N PRO A 27 -11.29 -5.76 18.01
CA PRO A 27 -12.12 -5.95 19.20
C PRO A 27 -11.63 -7.07 20.14
N TRP A 28 -10.91 -8.06 19.61
CA TRP A 28 -10.44 -9.22 20.39
C TRP A 28 -8.98 -9.09 20.83
N LEU A 29 -8.11 -8.54 19.97
CA LEU A 29 -6.66 -8.51 20.19
C LEU A 29 -6.12 -7.12 20.56
N GLY A 30 -6.93 -6.06 20.45
CA GLY A 30 -6.48 -4.68 20.68
C GLY A 30 -5.22 -4.35 19.87
N ASN A 31 -4.16 -3.91 20.54
CA ASN A 31 -2.88 -3.60 19.90
C ASN A 31 -2.20 -4.81 19.24
N GLY A 32 -2.51 -6.04 19.68
CA GLY A 32 -2.01 -7.27 19.06
C GLY A 32 -2.51 -7.47 17.62
N ALA A 33 -3.61 -6.82 17.23
CA ALA A 33 -4.13 -6.85 15.87
C ALA A 33 -3.15 -6.28 14.83
N THR A 34 -2.20 -5.45 15.25
CA THR A 34 -1.12 -4.93 14.37
C THR A 34 -0.31 -6.05 13.72
N GLY A 35 -0.22 -7.25 14.33
CA GLY A 35 0.43 -8.41 13.73
C GLY A 35 -0.17 -8.83 12.39
N ALA A 36 -1.47 -8.55 12.14
CA ALA A 36 -2.10 -8.85 10.86
C ALA A 36 -1.60 -7.98 9.71
N PHE A 37 -0.94 -6.83 9.98
CA PHE A 37 -0.20 -6.12 8.94
C PHE A 37 0.99 -6.90 8.40
N GLY A 38 1.41 -7.99 9.06
CA GLY A 38 2.36 -8.95 8.50
C GLY A 38 1.90 -9.55 7.16
N LEU A 39 0.59 -9.52 6.86
CA LEU A 39 0.05 -9.89 5.54
C LEU A 39 0.61 -9.03 4.41
N LEU A 40 1.01 -7.78 4.67
CA LEU A 40 1.70 -6.94 3.68
C LEU A 40 3.02 -7.56 3.21
N GLY A 41 3.64 -8.45 3.98
CA GLY A 41 4.80 -9.22 3.53
C GLY A 41 4.52 -10.06 2.28
N ILE A 42 3.25 -10.42 2.03
CA ILE A 42 2.83 -11.17 0.84
C ILE A 42 3.07 -10.36 -0.45
N LEU A 43 3.13 -9.03 -0.36
CA LEU A 43 3.45 -8.15 -1.49
C LEU A 43 4.79 -8.51 -2.15
N GLY A 44 5.77 -9.02 -1.37
CA GLY A 44 7.05 -9.48 -1.90
C GLY A 44 6.91 -10.66 -2.88
N PHE A 45 5.87 -11.48 -2.74
CA PHE A 45 5.60 -12.61 -3.64
C PHE A 45 4.98 -12.16 -4.98
N SER A 46 4.61 -10.88 -5.14
CA SER A 46 4.10 -10.37 -6.43
C SER A 46 5.10 -10.55 -7.58
N VAL A 47 6.40 -10.62 -7.26
CA VAL A 47 7.49 -10.88 -8.23
C VAL A 47 7.33 -12.22 -8.95
N ILE A 48 6.62 -13.19 -8.37
CA ILE A 48 6.36 -14.50 -9.00
C ILE A 48 5.53 -14.36 -10.28
N PHE A 49 4.70 -13.32 -10.38
CA PHE A 49 3.90 -13.08 -11.58
C PHE A 49 4.70 -12.49 -12.75
N LEU A 50 5.91 -11.99 -12.50
CA LEU A 50 6.78 -11.43 -13.54
C LEU A 50 7.43 -12.54 -14.36
N ARG A 51 7.10 -12.60 -15.65
CA ARG A 51 7.67 -13.57 -16.58
C ARG A 51 9.11 -13.18 -16.92
N ARG A 52 10.07 -14.05 -16.59
CA ARG A 52 11.47 -13.93 -17.01
C ARG A 52 11.68 -14.59 -18.37
N ARG A 53 12.48 -13.97 -19.26
CA ARG A 53 13.00 -14.62 -20.48
C ARG A 53 14.52 -14.49 -20.45
N GLY A 54 15.21 -15.58 -20.10
CA GLY A 54 16.65 -15.53 -19.81
C GLY A 54 16.94 -14.69 -18.57
N GLN A 55 17.87 -13.72 -18.68
CA GLN A 55 18.23 -12.81 -17.58
C GLN A 55 17.42 -11.51 -17.54
N THR A 56 16.46 -11.31 -18.45
CA THR A 56 15.67 -10.07 -18.51
C THR A 56 14.19 -10.33 -18.23
N VAL A 57 13.58 -9.39 -17.50
CA VAL A 57 12.12 -9.33 -17.36
C VAL A 57 11.61 -8.55 -18.56
N ILE A 58 10.77 -9.18 -19.38
CA ILE A 58 10.14 -8.50 -20.51
C ILE A 58 8.99 -7.67 -19.94
N VAL A 59 9.22 -6.37 -19.86
CA VAL A 59 8.19 -5.38 -19.51
C VAL A 59 8.03 -4.48 -20.73
N ASP A 60 6.80 -4.36 -21.20
CA ASP A 60 6.45 -3.42 -22.27
C ASP A 60 6.72 -1.98 -21.81
N GLU A 61 7.09 -1.08 -22.71
CA GLU A 61 7.25 0.36 -22.42
C GLU A 61 5.96 0.91 -21.81
N ARG A 62 4.81 0.45 -22.29
CA ARG A 62 3.49 0.81 -21.75
C ARG A 62 3.31 0.42 -20.29
N ASP A 63 3.72 -0.79 -19.92
CA ASP A 63 3.61 -1.28 -18.55
C ASP A 63 4.53 -0.49 -17.60
N ARG A 64 5.69 -0.04 -18.09
CA ARG A 64 6.61 0.84 -17.34
C ARG A 64 5.97 2.19 -17.07
N ASP A 65 5.34 2.80 -18.07
CA ASP A 65 4.66 4.09 -17.90
C ASP A 65 3.54 4.02 -16.86
N ILE A 66 2.74 2.94 -16.90
CA ILE A 66 1.67 2.73 -15.90
C ILE A 66 2.27 2.55 -14.50
N ALA A 67 3.32 1.74 -14.37
CA ALA A 67 3.98 1.52 -13.08
C ALA A 67 4.59 2.83 -12.53
N GLN A 68 5.19 3.65 -13.39
CA GLN A 68 5.77 4.94 -13.01
C GLN A 68 4.69 5.92 -12.56
N ARG A 69 3.57 6.02 -13.30
CA ARG A 69 2.42 6.85 -12.92
C ARG A 69 1.79 6.39 -11.61
N ALA A 70 1.61 5.07 -11.42
CA ALA A 70 1.09 4.53 -10.18
C ALA A 70 2.02 4.78 -8.98
N THR A 71 3.34 4.76 -9.20
CA THR A 71 4.32 5.06 -8.16
C THR A 71 4.33 6.56 -7.82
N MET A 72 4.34 7.44 -8.83
CA MET A 72 4.35 8.89 -8.59
C MET A 72 3.03 9.39 -7.98
N LEU A 73 1.90 9.06 -8.60
CA LEU A 73 0.60 9.57 -8.17
C LEU A 73 0.05 8.80 -6.97
N GLY A 74 0.18 7.47 -7.00
CA GLY A 74 -0.36 6.62 -5.96
C GLY A 74 0.54 6.57 -4.74
N LEU A 75 1.75 6.01 -4.90
CA LEU A 75 2.64 5.77 -3.75
C LEU A 75 3.18 7.08 -3.15
N HIS A 76 3.84 7.93 -3.93
CA HIS A 76 4.41 9.17 -3.40
C HIS A 76 3.33 10.16 -2.95
N GLY A 77 2.25 10.29 -3.74
CA GLY A 77 1.11 11.13 -3.38
C GLY A 77 0.51 10.72 -2.04
N ALA A 78 0.13 9.45 -1.88
CA ALA A 78 -0.41 8.94 -0.63
C ALA A 78 0.58 9.06 0.53
N TRP A 79 1.85 8.72 0.29
CA TRP A 79 2.90 8.80 1.32
C TRP A 79 3.08 10.21 1.86
N MET A 80 3.17 11.21 0.98
CA MET A 80 3.36 12.60 1.41
C MET A 80 2.15 13.11 2.18
N THR A 81 0.93 12.85 1.70
CA THR A 81 -0.29 13.24 2.41
C THR A 81 -0.36 12.60 3.80
N LEU A 82 -0.08 11.31 3.89
CA LEU A 82 -0.16 10.58 5.15
C LEU A 82 0.95 10.95 6.14
N MET A 83 2.16 11.24 5.65
CA MET A 83 3.25 11.77 6.48
C MET A 83 2.90 13.15 7.03
N MET A 84 2.29 14.03 6.23
CA MET A 84 1.78 15.31 6.74
C MET A 84 0.72 15.10 7.82
N THR A 85 -0.20 14.14 7.63
CA THR A 85 -1.18 13.77 8.66
C THR A 85 -0.50 13.26 9.94
N LEU A 86 0.53 12.42 9.82
CA LEU A 86 1.30 11.93 10.97
C LEU A 86 1.95 13.08 11.74
N VAL A 87 2.63 14.00 11.05
CA VAL A 87 3.27 15.16 11.67
C VAL A 87 2.24 15.99 12.44
N ILE A 88 1.08 16.27 11.82
CA ILE A 88 0.00 17.03 12.46
C ILE A 88 -0.49 16.32 13.74
N LEU A 89 -0.75 15.01 13.66
CA LEU A 89 -1.24 14.23 14.80
C LEU A 89 -0.22 14.17 15.95
N VAL A 90 1.06 14.00 15.62
CA VAL A 90 2.16 13.97 16.60
C VAL A 90 2.29 15.33 17.29
N LEU A 91 2.30 16.42 16.53
CA LEU A 91 2.37 17.78 17.09
C LEU A 91 1.15 18.10 17.96
N TRP A 92 -0.04 17.69 17.51
CA TRP A 92 -1.27 17.87 18.27
C TRP A 92 -1.26 17.09 19.58
N ASN A 93 -0.83 15.83 19.55
CA ASN A 93 -0.74 15.02 20.76
C ASN A 93 0.33 15.56 21.72
N SER A 94 1.48 15.99 21.21
CA SER A 94 2.54 16.61 22.00
C SER A 94 2.11 17.92 22.68
N TYR A 95 1.13 18.64 22.14
CA TYR A 95 0.61 19.86 22.76
C TYR A 95 -0.39 19.56 23.88
N ASN A 96 -1.18 18.48 23.75
CA ASN A 96 -2.22 18.13 24.70
C ASN A 96 -1.73 17.23 25.86
N ASP A 97 -0.83 16.30 25.57
CA ASP A 97 -0.23 15.40 26.55
C ASP A 97 1.19 15.88 26.88
N ARG A 98 1.47 16.11 28.17
CA ARG A 98 2.80 16.53 28.65
C ARG A 98 3.83 15.44 28.35
N ASP A 99 4.62 15.68 27.30
CA ASP A 99 5.94 15.09 26.98
C ASP A 99 6.01 13.63 26.49
N ALA A 100 4.92 12.96 26.12
CA ALA A 100 5.02 11.59 25.59
C ALA A 100 3.97 11.23 24.53
N VAL A 101 4.45 10.79 23.36
CA VAL A 101 3.64 10.15 22.32
C VAL A 101 3.65 8.64 22.54
N SER A 102 2.46 8.01 22.56
CA SER A 102 2.36 6.56 22.68
C SER A 102 3.04 5.84 21.52
N ILE A 103 3.99 4.96 21.84
CA ILE A 103 4.67 4.09 20.85
C ILE A 103 3.64 3.25 20.08
N SER A 104 2.56 2.82 20.75
CA SER A 104 1.51 2.04 20.10
C SER A 104 0.79 2.85 19.02
N LEU A 105 0.43 4.10 19.32
CA LEU A 105 -0.21 5.00 18.36
C LEU A 105 0.67 5.19 17.13
N LEU A 106 1.98 5.44 17.33
CA LEU A 106 2.93 5.60 16.24
C LEU A 106 3.04 4.32 15.39
N ASN A 107 3.13 3.16 16.03
CA ASN A 107 3.17 1.86 15.34
C ASN A 107 1.92 1.65 14.48
N TRP A 108 0.72 1.91 15.03
CA TRP A 108 -0.54 1.85 14.29
C TRP A 108 -0.55 2.78 13.08
N LEU A 109 -0.15 4.03 13.27
CA LEU A 109 -0.12 5.01 12.18
C LEU A 109 0.82 4.56 11.07
N ILE A 110 2.04 4.13 11.39
CA ILE A 110 3.00 3.68 10.38
C ILE A 110 2.45 2.50 9.56
N TRP A 111 1.87 1.50 10.22
CA TRP A 111 1.35 0.33 9.51
C TRP A 111 0.13 0.64 8.64
N ILE A 112 -0.79 1.46 9.14
CA ILE A 112 -1.93 1.96 8.34
C ILE A 112 -1.41 2.72 7.13
N GLN A 113 -0.37 3.54 7.29
CA GLN A 113 0.21 4.29 6.18
C GLN A 113 0.76 3.38 5.09
N PHE A 114 1.54 2.37 5.45
CA PHE A 114 2.03 1.39 4.47
C PHE A 114 0.89 0.69 3.75
N ALA A 115 -0.12 0.21 4.47
CA ALA A 115 -1.27 -0.46 3.86
C ALA A 115 -2.02 0.45 2.88
N ILE A 116 -2.31 1.71 3.28
CA ILE A 116 -3.01 2.66 2.41
C ILE A 116 -2.16 3.01 1.19
N CYS A 117 -0.85 3.24 1.36
CA CYS A 117 0.07 3.55 0.26
C CYS A 117 0.05 2.49 -0.83
N PHE A 118 0.15 1.21 -0.45
CA PHE A 118 0.11 0.12 -1.42
C PHE A 118 -1.30 -0.12 -1.99
N ALA A 119 -2.35 0.08 -1.19
CA ALA A 119 -3.73 0.03 -1.69
C ALA A 119 -3.99 1.10 -2.76
N VAL A 120 -3.57 2.35 -2.51
CA VAL A 120 -3.74 3.47 -3.46
C VAL A 120 -2.89 3.25 -4.71
N LYS A 121 -1.63 2.84 -4.57
CA LYS A 121 -0.77 2.48 -5.72
C LYS A 121 -1.42 1.38 -6.58
N GLY A 122 -1.86 0.29 -5.96
CA GLY A 122 -2.53 -0.81 -6.64
C GLY A 122 -3.81 -0.36 -7.35
N LEU A 123 -4.62 0.48 -6.69
CA LEU A 123 -5.84 1.04 -7.27
C LEU A 123 -5.55 1.93 -8.50
N VAL A 124 -4.56 2.81 -8.42
CA VAL A 124 -4.15 3.67 -9.55
C VAL A 124 -3.66 2.81 -10.72
N ALA A 125 -2.87 1.77 -10.45
CA ALA A 125 -2.41 0.86 -11.49
C ALA A 125 -3.56 0.07 -12.14
N VAL A 126 -4.45 -0.53 -11.34
CA VAL A 126 -5.62 -1.28 -11.85
C VAL A 126 -6.55 -0.38 -12.69
N THR A 127 -6.83 0.84 -12.22
CA THR A 127 -7.68 1.78 -12.97
C THR A 127 -7.02 2.23 -14.27
N ALA A 128 -5.71 2.45 -14.29
CA ALA A 128 -4.97 2.75 -15.51
C ALA A 128 -5.03 1.60 -16.53
N TYR A 129 -4.87 0.35 -16.10
CA TYR A 129 -5.02 -0.82 -16.96
C TYR A 129 -6.45 -0.93 -17.55
N ARG A 130 -7.48 -0.75 -16.72
CA ARG A 130 -8.88 -0.84 -17.18
C ARG A 130 -9.27 0.27 -18.15
N ARG A 131 -8.88 1.51 -17.88
CA ARG A 131 -9.20 2.65 -18.77
C ARG A 131 -8.64 2.46 -20.18
N GLN A 132 -7.45 1.87 -20.29
CA GLN A 132 -6.84 1.67 -21.60
C GLN A 132 -7.39 0.46 -22.36
N GLN A 133 -8.03 -0.50 -21.71
CA GLN A 133 -8.76 -1.59 -22.39
C GLN A 133 -10.04 -1.08 -23.09
N HIS A 134 -10.55 0.10 -22.72
CA HIS A 134 -11.75 0.69 -23.34
C HIS A 134 -11.41 1.65 -24.49
N ALA A 135 -10.14 1.97 -24.71
CA ALA A 135 -9.67 2.89 -25.75
C ALA A 135 -9.12 2.17 -27.01
N SER A 136 -9.22 0.83 -27.04
CA SER A 136 -8.82 -0.05 -28.14
C SER A 136 -10.04 -0.73 -28.75
#